data_AF-A0A4Y9PAC5-F1
#
_entry.id   AF-A0A4Y9PAC5-F1
#
_cell.length_a   1.000
_cell.length_b   1.000
_cell.length_c   1.000
_cell.angle_alpha   90.00
_cell.angle_beta   90.00
_cell.angle_gamma   90.00
#
_symmetry.space_group_name_H-M   'P 1'
#
loop_
_entity.id
_entity.type
_entity.pdbx_description
1 polymer ?
#
loop_
_entity_poly.entity_id
_entity_poly.type
_entity_poly.pdbx_seq_one_letter_code
_entity_poly.pdbx_strand_id
1 'polypeptide(L)'
;MQIDVARILGLVTRSVTNFEKDGKPASAVTLTRLYDTSVDDLWDAVTSKERIPRWFAAVEGDLQLGGRYQVKGNAGGTITACTPPTHFAATWEFGGAISWIDVKLAAERQQARLTLEHTAIIEDHWNQFGPGAVGIGWDLALAGLERYVATGASVDHETAEAWMRSPEGKDFMTTSGEHWRAAHVASGVDPDEAKQRSDRTIAFYRGEMPPDIAHPGTGS
;
A
#
# COMPACT_ATOMS: atom_id res chain seq x y z
N MET A 1 13.57 3.96 -15.45
CA MET A 1 13.76 3.92 -13.99
C MET A 1 14.30 2.55 -13.64
N GLN A 2 15.43 2.44 -12.95
CA GLN A 2 15.98 1.15 -12.50
C GLN A 2 15.65 0.96 -11.02
N ILE A 3 14.89 -0.09 -10.71
CA ILE A 3 14.52 -0.47 -9.34
C ILE A 3 15.07 -1.87 -9.10
N ASP A 4 15.88 -2.02 -8.05
CA ASP A 4 16.28 -3.33 -7.54
C ASP A 4 15.13 -3.90 -6.71
N VAL A 5 14.31 -4.75 -7.34
CA VAL A 5 13.09 -5.33 -6.77
C VAL A 5 13.40 -6.13 -5.49
N ALA A 6 14.46 -6.92 -5.51
CA ALA A 6 14.84 -7.77 -4.37
C ALA A 6 15.26 -6.92 -3.17
N ARG A 7 16.07 -5.88 -3.41
CA ARG A 7 16.47 -4.96 -2.35
C ARG A 7 15.28 -4.19 -1.78
N ILE A 8 14.41 -3.64 -2.63
CA ILE A 8 13.29 -2.81 -2.15
C ILE A 8 12.27 -3.66 -1.40
N LEU A 9 11.79 -4.76 -1.98
CA LEU A 9 10.75 -5.57 -1.35
C LEU A 9 11.26 -6.38 -0.16
N GLY A 10 12.52 -6.82 -0.21
CA GLY A 10 13.17 -7.60 0.86
C GLY A 10 13.44 -6.79 2.13
N LEU A 11 13.49 -5.46 2.04
CA LEU A 11 13.65 -4.57 3.22
C LEU A 11 12.31 -4.22 3.90
N VAL A 12 11.19 -4.68 3.36
CA VAL A 12 9.85 -4.46 3.91
C VAL A 12 9.40 -5.70 4.66
N THR A 13 9.12 -5.55 5.95
CA THR A 13 8.45 -6.60 6.73
C THR A 13 6.95 -6.46 6.54
N ARG A 14 6.25 -7.58 6.31
CA ARG A 14 4.81 -7.62 6.06
C ARG A 14 4.14 -8.59 7.04
N SER A 15 2.97 -8.21 7.53
CA SER A 15 2.10 -9.09 8.30
C SER A 15 0.63 -8.85 7.97
N VAL A 16 -0.19 -9.87 8.22
CA VAL A 16 -1.65 -9.80 8.10
C VAL A 16 -2.23 -10.27 9.42
N THR A 17 -3.12 -9.46 10.00
CA THR A 17 -3.76 -9.77 11.29
C THR A 17 -5.27 -9.70 11.12
N ASN A 18 -5.95 -10.80 11.42
CA ASN A 18 -7.42 -10.85 11.43
C ASN A 18 -7.93 -10.58 12.85
N PHE A 19 -9.00 -9.79 12.96
CA PHE A 19 -9.61 -9.43 14.23
C PHE A 19 -11.08 -9.03 14.02
N GLU A 20 -11.78 -8.68 15.10
CA GLU A 20 -13.14 -8.13 15.03
C GLU A 20 -13.09 -6.61 15.23
N LYS A 21 -13.78 -5.87 14.36
CA LYS A 21 -13.97 -4.43 14.48
C LYS A 21 -15.45 -4.10 14.38
N ASP A 22 -15.99 -3.45 15.40
CA ASP A 22 -17.39 -3.00 15.45
C ASP A 22 -18.39 -4.15 15.20
N GLY A 23 -18.09 -5.35 15.72
CA GLY A 23 -18.92 -6.56 15.54
C GLY A 23 -18.79 -7.23 14.17
N LYS A 24 -17.84 -6.80 13.33
CA LYS A 24 -17.59 -7.36 12.00
C LYS A 24 -16.17 -7.94 11.88
N PRO A 25 -15.99 -9.05 11.14
CA PRO A 25 -14.64 -9.52 10.81
C PRO A 25 -13.86 -8.44 10.05
N ALA A 26 -12.61 -8.22 10.45
CA ALA A 26 -11.72 -7.23 9.89
C ALA A 26 -10.32 -7.82 9.72
N SER A 27 -9.55 -7.23 8.82
CA SER A 27 -8.16 -7.58 8.61
C SER A 27 -7.32 -6.32 8.47
N ALA A 28 -6.13 -6.36 9.06
CA ALA A 28 -5.09 -5.36 8.89
C ALA A 28 -3.94 -5.94 8.10
N VAL A 29 -3.52 -5.24 7.05
CA VAL A 29 -2.18 -5.41 6.48
C VAL A 29 -1.22 -4.44 7.15
N THR A 30 -0.05 -4.91 7.55
CA THR A 30 1.00 -4.06 8.12
C THR A 30 2.25 -4.15 7.28
N LEU A 31 2.85 -3.00 6.96
CA LEU A 31 4.15 -2.88 6.31
C LEU A 31 5.07 -2.09 7.22
N THR A 32 6.29 -2.59 7.44
CA THR A 32 7.33 -1.88 8.19
C THR A 32 8.61 -1.81 7.38
N ARG A 33 9.24 -0.62 7.34
CA ARG A 33 10.53 -0.41 6.67
C ARG A 33 11.38 0.63 7.39
N LEU A 34 12.70 0.46 7.33
CA LEU A 34 13.69 1.44 7.78
C LEU A 34 14.14 2.32 6.61
N TYR A 35 14.31 3.60 6.88
CA TYR A 35 14.79 4.62 5.95
C TYR A 35 16.05 5.30 6.50
N ASP A 36 17.03 5.53 5.63
CA ASP A 36 18.28 6.23 5.95
C ASP A 36 18.06 7.76 6.04
N THR A 37 17.16 8.17 6.93
CA THR A 37 16.86 9.57 7.24
C THR A 37 16.34 9.72 8.68
N SER A 38 16.14 10.95 9.14
CA SER A 38 15.58 11.24 10.47
C SER A 38 14.05 11.08 10.49
N VAL A 39 13.47 10.95 11.69
CA VAL A 39 12.00 10.92 11.86
C VAL A 39 11.37 12.21 11.34
N ASP A 40 11.98 13.37 11.60
CA ASP A 40 11.45 14.66 11.15
C ASP A 40 11.42 14.79 9.63
N ASP A 41 12.47 14.33 8.94
CA ASP A 41 12.51 14.36 7.48
C ASP A 41 11.54 13.34 6.87
N LEU A 42 11.45 12.14 7.45
CA LEU A 42 10.49 11.12 6.99
C LEU A 42 9.05 11.57 7.23
N TRP A 43 8.77 12.20 8.37
CA TRP A 43 7.48 12.82 8.68
C TRP A 43 7.11 13.83 7.62
N ASP A 44 7.99 14.79 7.35
CA ASP A 44 7.76 15.81 6.34
C ASP A 44 7.57 15.18 4.94
N ALA A 45 8.30 14.12 4.60
CA ALA A 45 8.12 13.38 3.34
C ALA A 45 6.72 12.76 3.18
N VAL A 46 6.09 12.31 4.28
CA VAL A 46 4.78 11.62 4.25
C VAL A 46 3.59 12.50 4.61
N THR A 47 3.80 13.72 5.13
CA THR A 47 2.71 14.64 5.49
C THR A 47 2.69 15.94 4.68
N SER A 48 3.80 16.35 4.05
CA SER A 48 3.86 17.61 3.30
C SER A 48 3.21 17.50 1.92
N LYS A 49 2.22 18.37 1.66
CA LYS A 49 1.59 18.51 0.33
C LYS A 49 2.59 18.80 -0.79
N GLU A 50 3.74 19.38 -0.47
CA GLU A 50 4.78 19.71 -1.45
C GLU A 50 5.72 18.54 -1.72
N ARG A 51 5.89 17.63 -0.75
CA ARG A 51 6.80 16.49 -0.85
C ARG A 51 6.12 15.20 -1.28
N ILE A 52 4.89 14.95 -0.84
CA ILE A 52 4.12 13.75 -1.21
C ILE A 52 4.07 13.56 -2.75
N PRO A 53 3.78 14.58 -3.58
CA PRO A 53 3.69 14.43 -5.03
C PRO A 53 5.02 14.02 -5.71
N ARG A 54 6.15 14.05 -5.00
CA ARG A 54 7.47 13.70 -5.56
C ARG A 54 7.69 12.19 -5.61
N TRP A 55 6.89 11.41 -4.89
CA TRP A 55 7.01 9.96 -4.77
C TRP A 55 5.68 9.21 -4.73
N PHE A 56 4.57 9.91 -4.52
CA PHE A 56 3.20 9.39 -4.46
C PHE A 56 2.25 10.26 -5.30
N ALA A 57 1.01 9.81 -5.46
CA ALA A 57 -0.05 10.65 -6.02
C ALA A 57 -0.27 11.90 -5.16
N ALA A 58 -0.57 13.03 -5.80
CA ALA A 58 -0.82 14.28 -5.11
C ALA A 58 -2.01 14.15 -4.14
N VAL A 59 -1.88 14.77 -2.97
CA VAL A 59 -2.91 14.78 -1.93
C VAL A 59 -3.40 16.21 -1.71
N GLU A 60 -4.69 16.42 -1.97
CA GLU A 60 -5.38 17.70 -1.86
C GLU A 60 -6.30 17.73 -0.62
N GLY A 61 -6.85 18.89 -0.29
CA GLY A 61 -7.76 19.08 0.85
C GLY A 61 -7.10 19.70 2.07
N ASP A 62 -7.61 19.43 3.26
CA ASP A 62 -7.06 19.89 4.55
C ASP A 62 -6.35 18.73 5.26
N LEU A 63 -5.03 18.85 5.45
CA LEU A 63 -4.18 17.82 6.07
C LEU A 63 -3.95 18.08 7.56
N GLN A 64 -4.91 18.72 8.21
CA GLN A 64 -4.95 18.89 9.66
C GLN A 64 -5.92 17.88 10.29
N LEU A 65 -5.84 17.69 11.60
CA LEU A 65 -6.75 16.82 12.34
C LEU A 65 -8.22 17.23 12.10
N GLY A 66 -9.06 16.27 11.71
CA GLY A 66 -10.46 16.50 11.33
C GLY A 66 -10.64 17.01 9.90
N GLY A 67 -9.56 17.35 9.19
CA GLY A 67 -9.58 17.78 7.81
C GLY A 67 -9.88 16.64 6.85
N ARG A 68 -10.55 16.97 5.73
CA ARG A 68 -10.81 16.03 4.63
C ARG A 68 -9.73 16.14 3.57
N TYR A 69 -9.28 15.00 3.06
CA TYR A 69 -8.27 14.92 2.01
C TYR A 69 -8.75 14.10 0.81
N GLN A 70 -8.05 14.26 -0.31
CA GLN A 70 -8.25 13.46 -1.51
C GLN A 70 -6.89 13.12 -2.14
N VAL A 71 -6.62 11.82 -2.30
CA VAL A 71 -5.55 11.33 -3.16
C VAL A 71 -6.05 11.39 -4.61
N LYS A 72 -5.35 12.10 -5.48
CA LYS A 72 -5.76 12.31 -6.87
C LYS A 72 -5.95 10.98 -7.61
N GLY A 73 -7.14 10.78 -8.19
CA GLY A 73 -7.49 9.57 -8.94
C GLY A 73 -7.65 8.30 -8.09
N ASN A 74 -7.68 8.43 -6.76
CA ASN A 74 -7.73 7.30 -5.84
C ASN A 74 -8.71 7.61 -4.69
N ALA A 75 -8.32 7.38 -3.43
CA ALA A 75 -9.19 7.49 -2.27
C ALA A 75 -9.30 8.90 -1.69
N GLY A 76 -10.46 9.19 -1.12
CA GLY A 76 -10.64 10.31 -0.20
C GLY A 76 -10.50 9.86 1.25
N GLY A 77 -10.64 10.78 2.19
CA GLY A 77 -10.71 10.42 3.61
C GLY A 77 -10.73 11.62 4.55
N THR A 78 -10.71 11.31 5.84
CA THR A 78 -10.66 12.28 6.94
C THR A 78 -9.51 11.93 7.86
N ILE A 79 -8.70 12.91 8.26
CA ILE A 79 -7.64 12.72 9.25
C ILE A 79 -8.28 12.55 10.63
N THR A 80 -8.13 11.37 11.22
CA THR A 80 -8.78 11.00 12.50
C THR A 80 -7.85 11.09 13.69
N ALA A 81 -6.53 11.05 13.49
CA ALA A 81 -5.54 11.30 14.51
C ALA A 81 -4.29 11.95 13.91
N CYS A 82 -3.63 12.82 14.66
CA CYS A 82 -2.36 13.43 14.25
C CYS A 82 -1.56 13.81 15.51
N THR A 83 -0.38 13.23 15.67
CA THR A 83 0.61 13.54 16.71
C THR A 83 1.99 13.68 16.06
N PRO A 84 2.28 14.85 15.46
CA PRO A 84 3.57 15.10 14.82
C PRO A 84 4.75 14.97 15.79
N PRO A 85 5.93 14.50 15.35
CA PRO A 85 6.25 13.99 14.00
C PRO A 85 6.14 12.45 13.90
N THR A 86 5.31 11.82 14.74
CA THR A 86 5.41 10.36 14.98
C THR A 86 4.19 9.57 14.56
N HIS A 87 3.02 10.19 14.39
CA HIS A 87 1.80 9.42 14.12
C HIS A 87 0.73 10.24 13.40
N PHE A 88 0.08 9.63 12.41
CA PHE A 88 -1.22 10.06 11.95
C PHE A 88 -2.09 8.84 11.60
N ALA A 89 -3.41 9.01 11.70
CA ALA A 89 -4.38 8.03 11.25
C ALA A 89 -5.47 8.73 10.44
N ALA A 90 -6.06 7.99 9.50
CA ALA A 90 -7.11 8.53 8.65
C ALA A 90 -8.08 7.45 8.15
N THR A 91 -9.29 7.85 7.79
CA THR A 91 -10.16 7.00 6.97
C THR A 91 -9.63 6.95 5.54
N TRP A 92 -9.89 5.84 4.85
CA TRP A 92 -9.57 5.64 3.45
C TRP A 92 -10.86 5.25 2.72
N GLU A 93 -11.44 6.20 1.99
CA GLU A 93 -12.75 6.12 1.35
C GLU A 93 -12.55 5.88 -0.16
N PHE A 94 -12.80 4.66 -0.63
CA PHE A 94 -12.58 4.27 -2.02
C PHE A 94 -13.68 3.31 -2.52
N GLY A 95 -14.21 3.55 -3.71
CA GLY A 95 -15.21 2.66 -4.32
C GLY A 95 -16.49 2.49 -3.50
N GLY A 96 -16.85 3.45 -2.65
CA GLY A 96 -17.99 3.38 -1.73
C GLY A 96 -17.73 2.62 -0.43
N ALA A 97 -16.55 2.02 -0.26
CA ALA A 97 -16.12 1.38 0.98
C ALA A 97 -15.27 2.34 1.84
N ILE A 98 -15.26 2.09 3.14
CA ILE A 98 -14.40 2.80 4.11
C ILE A 98 -13.45 1.79 4.75
N SER A 99 -12.17 2.09 4.67
CA SER A 99 -11.10 1.44 5.43
C SER A 99 -10.34 2.48 6.26
N TRP A 100 -9.29 2.08 6.96
CA TRP A 100 -8.52 2.95 7.84
C TRP A 100 -7.03 2.75 7.64
N ILE A 101 -6.28 3.84 7.69
CA ILE A 101 -4.82 3.81 7.74
C ILE A 101 -4.33 4.35 9.08
N ASP A 102 -3.29 3.72 9.62
CA ASP A 102 -2.55 4.17 10.79
C ASP A 102 -1.06 4.14 10.46
N VAL A 103 -0.42 5.31 10.49
CA VAL A 103 0.99 5.48 10.12
C VAL A 103 1.77 5.96 11.32
N LYS A 104 2.77 5.17 11.72
CA LYS A 104 3.65 5.43 12.86
C LYS A 104 5.09 5.54 12.40
N LEU A 105 5.77 6.58 12.87
CA LEU A 105 7.20 6.80 12.69
C LEU A 105 7.92 6.69 14.03
N ALA A 106 9.06 6.02 14.03
CA ALA A 106 9.90 5.88 15.21
C ALA A 106 11.38 5.97 14.84
N ALA A 107 12.17 6.60 15.70
CA ALA A 107 13.63 6.60 15.54
C ALA A 107 14.16 5.19 15.80
N GLU A 108 15.03 4.71 14.93
CA GLU A 108 15.75 3.44 15.07
C GLU A 108 17.23 3.68 14.82
N ARG A 109 18.00 3.89 15.89
CA ARG A 109 19.41 4.27 15.80
C ARG A 109 19.60 5.54 14.94
N GLN A 110 20.22 5.40 13.76
CA GLN A 110 20.50 6.49 12.80
C GLN A 110 19.48 6.50 11.64
N GLN A 111 18.42 5.70 11.73
CA GLN A 111 17.39 5.55 10.72
C GLN A 111 16.02 5.91 11.30
N ALA A 112 15.03 6.08 10.43
CA ALA A 112 13.64 6.21 10.79
C ALA A 112 12.87 4.98 10.33
N ARG A 113 12.09 4.40 11.24
CA ARG A 113 11.16 3.31 10.94
C ARG A 113 9.80 3.89 10.60
N LEU A 114 9.26 3.52 9.45
CA LEU A 114 7.84 3.70 9.10
C LEU A 114 7.12 2.38 9.30
N THR A 115 5.99 2.44 9.99
CA THR A 115 5.00 1.35 10.06
C THR A 115 3.68 1.89 9.55
N LEU A 116 3.16 1.27 8.50
CA LEU A 116 1.83 1.55 7.95
C LEU A 116 0.94 0.34 8.19
N GLU A 117 -0.18 0.57 8.84
CA GLU A 117 -1.27 -0.39 8.93
C GLU A 117 -2.43 0.09 8.08
N HIS A 118 -3.02 -0.81 7.28
CA HIS A 118 -4.26 -0.56 6.57
C HIS A 118 -5.29 -1.62 6.99
N THR A 119 -6.32 -1.18 7.69
CA THR A 119 -7.41 -2.01 8.21
C THR A 119 -8.63 -1.90 7.31
N ALA A 120 -9.21 -3.03 6.92
CA ALA A 120 -10.47 -3.10 6.20
C ALA A 120 -11.42 -4.13 6.86
N ILE A 121 -12.73 -3.91 6.72
CA ILE A 121 -13.73 -4.94 7.04
C ILE A 121 -13.63 -6.04 5.98
N ILE A 122 -13.69 -7.30 6.41
CA ILE A 122 -13.65 -8.46 5.51
C ILE A 122 -15.02 -8.60 4.86
N GLU A 123 -15.10 -8.16 3.60
CA GLU A 123 -16.27 -8.30 2.72
C GLU A 123 -15.87 -9.03 1.44
N ASP A 124 -16.78 -9.14 0.47
CA ASP A 124 -16.60 -9.92 -0.77
C ASP A 124 -15.30 -9.59 -1.50
N HIS A 125 -14.92 -8.31 -1.56
CA HIS A 125 -13.68 -7.89 -2.20
C HIS A 125 -12.43 -8.46 -1.49
N TRP A 126 -12.41 -8.43 -0.16
CA TRP A 126 -11.30 -9.02 0.62
C TRP A 126 -11.28 -10.55 0.47
N ASN A 127 -12.44 -11.19 0.45
CA ASN A 127 -12.52 -12.63 0.23
C ASN A 127 -12.05 -13.04 -1.17
N GLN A 128 -12.28 -12.19 -2.17
CA GLN A 128 -11.86 -12.46 -3.54
C GLN A 128 -10.37 -12.24 -3.76
N PHE A 129 -9.81 -11.12 -3.28
CA PHE A 129 -8.46 -10.66 -3.62
C PHE A 129 -7.45 -10.78 -2.47
N GLY A 130 -7.92 -10.85 -1.23
CA GLY A 130 -7.07 -10.96 -0.05
C GLY A 130 -6.20 -9.72 0.22
N PRO A 131 -5.16 -9.85 1.05
CA PRO A 131 -4.37 -8.71 1.53
C PRO A 131 -3.56 -8.01 0.43
N GLY A 132 -3.27 -8.70 -0.67
CA GLY A 132 -2.56 -8.10 -1.80
C GLY A 132 -3.34 -6.96 -2.47
N ALA A 133 -4.67 -6.95 -2.37
CA ALA A 133 -5.53 -5.94 -3.01
C ALA A 133 -5.10 -4.51 -2.66
N VAL A 134 -4.77 -4.28 -1.38
CA VAL A 134 -4.22 -3.02 -0.88
C VAL A 134 -2.70 -3.09 -0.70
N GLY A 135 -2.16 -4.26 -0.36
CA GLY A 135 -0.76 -4.45 -0.02
C GLY A 135 0.20 -4.15 -1.18
N ILE A 136 -0.11 -4.56 -2.41
CA ILE A 136 0.76 -4.30 -3.57
C ILE A 136 0.84 -2.79 -3.86
N GLY A 137 -0.29 -2.08 -3.75
CA GLY A 137 -0.32 -0.62 -3.89
C GLY A 137 0.56 0.09 -2.85
N TRP A 138 0.54 -0.37 -1.60
CA TRP A 138 1.43 0.18 -0.57
C TRP A 138 2.91 -0.14 -0.84
N ASP A 139 3.22 -1.35 -1.31
CA ASP A 139 4.60 -1.68 -1.70
C ASP A 139 5.12 -0.78 -2.83
N LEU A 140 4.29 -0.50 -3.84
CA LEU A 140 4.60 0.45 -4.91
C LEU A 140 4.85 1.86 -4.35
N ALA A 141 4.00 2.32 -3.43
CA ALA A 141 4.16 3.62 -2.79
C ALA A 141 5.46 3.70 -1.96
N LEU A 142 5.78 2.67 -1.16
CA LEU A 142 7.01 2.62 -0.37
C LEU A 142 8.27 2.50 -1.23
N ALA A 143 8.18 1.88 -2.42
CA ALA A 143 9.26 1.88 -3.41
C ALA A 143 9.54 3.30 -3.93
N GLY A 144 8.49 4.06 -4.25
CA GLY A 144 8.59 5.48 -4.58
C GLY A 144 9.23 6.29 -3.45
N LEU A 145 8.73 6.11 -2.22
CA LEU A 145 9.21 6.83 -1.04
C LEU A 145 10.70 6.58 -0.80
N GLU A 146 11.17 5.34 -0.85
CA GLU A 146 12.60 5.10 -0.62
C GLU A 146 13.46 5.65 -1.74
N ARG A 147 13.06 5.52 -3.00
CA ARG A 147 13.81 6.15 -4.08
C ARG A 147 13.94 7.66 -3.84
N TYR A 148 12.85 8.31 -3.42
CA TYR A 148 12.87 9.74 -3.12
C TYR A 148 13.74 10.08 -1.91
N VAL A 149 13.63 9.36 -0.80
CA VAL A 149 14.45 9.59 0.40
C VAL A 149 15.94 9.34 0.11
N ALA A 150 16.27 8.28 -0.62
CA ALA A 150 17.65 7.90 -0.92
C ALA A 150 18.34 8.84 -1.92
N THR A 151 17.60 9.47 -2.83
CA THR A 151 18.18 10.25 -3.94
C THR A 151 17.81 11.73 -3.96
N GLY A 152 16.76 12.13 -3.24
CA GLY A 152 16.13 13.45 -3.34
C GLY A 152 15.41 13.72 -4.66
N ALA A 153 15.50 12.83 -5.65
CA ALA A 153 14.94 13.04 -6.98
C ALA A 153 13.44 12.68 -7.01
N SER A 154 12.61 13.60 -7.50
CA SER A 154 11.21 13.31 -7.80
C SER A 154 11.07 12.37 -8.99
N VAL A 155 9.98 11.61 -9.03
CA VAL A 155 9.52 10.89 -10.23
C VAL A 155 8.16 11.46 -10.60
N ASP A 156 8.02 11.94 -11.84
CA ASP A 156 6.72 12.37 -12.33
C ASP A 156 5.80 11.17 -12.56
N HIS A 157 4.49 11.43 -12.54
CA HIS A 157 3.48 10.39 -12.61
C HIS A 157 3.55 9.55 -13.90
N GLU A 158 3.86 10.17 -15.03
CA GLU A 158 3.92 9.49 -16.33
C GLU A 158 5.09 8.50 -16.37
N THR A 159 6.26 8.90 -15.87
CA THR A 159 7.43 8.02 -15.73
C THR A 159 7.13 6.83 -14.81
N ALA A 160 6.45 7.07 -13.67
CA ALA A 160 6.07 6.02 -12.74
C ALA A 160 5.09 5.03 -13.39
N GLU A 161 4.06 5.52 -14.08
CA GLU A 161 3.11 4.68 -14.81
C GLU A 161 3.75 3.86 -15.93
N ALA A 162 4.64 4.48 -16.72
CA ALA A 162 5.35 3.79 -17.79
C ALA A 162 6.19 2.64 -17.23
N TRP A 163 6.83 2.83 -16.08
CA TRP A 163 7.54 1.76 -15.38
C TRP A 163 6.59 0.68 -14.85
N MET A 164 5.45 1.02 -14.25
CA MET A 164 4.48 0.01 -13.78
C MET A 164 3.99 -0.90 -14.91
N ARG A 165 3.91 -0.40 -16.15
CA ARG A 165 3.53 -1.19 -17.34
C ARG A 165 4.68 -2.01 -17.96
N SER A 166 5.93 -1.75 -17.56
CA SER A 166 7.12 -2.46 -18.05
C SER A 166 7.22 -3.90 -17.50
N PRO A 167 8.02 -4.79 -18.13
CA PRO A 167 8.32 -6.10 -17.56
C PRO A 167 8.84 -6.01 -16.12
N GLU A 168 9.73 -5.05 -15.83
CA GLU A 168 10.30 -4.85 -14.50
C GLU A 168 9.23 -4.45 -13.47
N GLY A 169 8.27 -3.61 -13.86
CA GLY A 169 7.13 -3.25 -13.01
C GLY A 169 6.21 -4.45 -12.75
N LYS A 170 5.95 -5.28 -13.77
CA LYS A 170 5.16 -6.50 -13.62
C LYS A 170 5.83 -7.55 -12.73
N ASP A 171 7.16 -7.66 -12.81
CA ASP A 171 7.94 -8.53 -11.93
C ASP A 171 7.92 -8.05 -10.49
N PHE A 172 7.98 -6.72 -10.27
CA PHE A 172 7.80 -6.13 -8.94
C PHE A 172 6.42 -6.48 -8.36
N MET A 173 5.34 -6.28 -9.13
CA MET A 173 3.98 -6.56 -8.68
C MET A 173 3.76 -8.06 -8.41
N THR A 174 4.34 -8.93 -9.23
CA THR A 174 4.31 -10.39 -9.01
C THR A 174 5.02 -10.75 -7.70
N THR A 175 6.23 -10.24 -7.49
CA THR A 175 7.04 -10.51 -6.29
C THR A 175 6.37 -9.97 -5.03
N SER A 176 5.83 -8.76 -5.08
CA SER A 176 5.06 -8.16 -3.98
C SER A 176 3.83 -9.01 -3.64
N GLY A 177 3.07 -9.43 -4.66
CA GLY A 177 1.91 -10.31 -4.46
C GLY A 177 2.27 -11.63 -3.78
N GLU A 178 3.37 -12.28 -4.18
CA GLU A 178 3.86 -13.50 -3.52
C GLU A 178 4.29 -13.27 -2.06
N HIS A 179 4.89 -12.11 -1.74
CA HIS A 179 5.16 -11.75 -0.34
C HIS A 179 3.86 -11.55 0.46
N TRP A 180 2.83 -10.94 -0.13
CA TRP A 180 1.52 -10.81 0.51
C TRP A 180 0.81 -12.14 0.67
N ARG A 181 0.95 -13.07 -0.27
CA ARG A 181 0.49 -14.44 -0.12
C ARG A 181 1.14 -15.12 1.07
N ALA A 182 2.47 -15.03 1.20
CA ALA A 182 3.18 -15.60 2.33
C ALA A 182 2.70 -15.02 3.67
N ALA A 183 2.49 -13.71 3.75
CA ALA A 183 1.93 -13.06 4.94
C ALA A 183 0.48 -13.49 5.23
N HIS A 184 -0.33 -13.74 4.19
CA HIS A 184 -1.70 -14.24 4.34
C HIS A 184 -1.73 -15.67 4.90
N VAL A 185 -0.86 -16.55 4.40
CA VAL A 185 -0.70 -17.91 4.95
C VAL A 185 -0.26 -17.86 6.41
N ALA A 186 0.69 -16.98 6.74
CA ALA A 186 1.13 -16.78 8.12
C ALA A 186 0.00 -16.29 9.07
N SER A 187 -1.04 -15.65 8.53
CA SER A 187 -2.25 -15.26 9.28
C SER A 187 -3.22 -16.42 9.57
N GLY A 188 -2.93 -17.62 9.06
CA GLY A 188 -3.73 -18.84 9.27
C GLY A 188 -4.68 -19.21 8.14
N VAL A 189 -4.65 -18.51 7.00
CA VAL A 189 -5.45 -18.86 5.82
C VAL A 189 -4.82 -20.05 5.08
N ASP A 190 -5.68 -20.90 4.52
CA ASP A 190 -5.26 -22.06 3.73
C ASP A 190 -4.30 -21.64 2.57
N PRO A 191 -3.17 -22.35 2.37
CA PRO A 191 -2.20 -22.00 1.33
C PRO A 191 -2.75 -21.93 -0.10
N ASP A 192 -3.67 -22.82 -0.46
CA ASP A 192 -4.24 -22.87 -1.81
C ASP A 192 -5.24 -21.73 -2.00
N GLU A 193 -6.06 -21.47 -0.99
CA GLU A 193 -6.96 -20.30 -1.00
C GLU A 193 -6.18 -18.98 -1.06
N ALA A 194 -5.11 -18.84 -0.28
CA ALA A 194 -4.24 -17.68 -0.32
C ALA A 194 -3.60 -17.51 -1.70
N LYS A 195 -3.22 -18.61 -2.36
CA LYS A 195 -2.65 -18.59 -3.72
C LYS A 195 -3.66 -18.10 -4.75
N GLN A 196 -4.88 -18.62 -4.74
CA GLN A 196 -5.93 -18.19 -5.67
C GLN A 196 -6.23 -16.69 -5.54
N ARG A 197 -6.35 -16.19 -4.29
CA ARG A 197 -6.58 -14.77 -4.01
C ARG A 197 -5.40 -13.91 -4.48
N SER A 198 -4.17 -14.35 -4.22
CA SER A 198 -2.94 -13.68 -4.68
C SER A 198 -2.86 -13.61 -6.20
N ASP A 199 -3.17 -14.69 -6.91
CA ASP A 199 -3.09 -14.75 -8.37
C ASP A 199 -4.06 -13.78 -9.03
N ARG A 200 -5.30 -13.70 -8.53
CA ARG A 200 -6.28 -12.72 -8.99
C ARG A 200 -5.79 -11.28 -8.79
N THR A 201 -5.18 -11.01 -7.65
CA THR A 201 -4.63 -9.69 -7.34
C THR A 201 -3.43 -9.34 -8.22
N ILE A 202 -2.48 -10.27 -8.38
CA ILE A 202 -1.29 -10.08 -9.22
C ILE A 202 -1.72 -9.81 -10.66
N ALA A 203 -2.66 -10.59 -11.19
CA ALA A 203 -3.20 -10.39 -12.53
C ALA A 203 -3.81 -8.99 -12.67
N PHE A 204 -4.65 -8.58 -11.72
CA PHE A 204 -5.27 -7.25 -11.71
C PHE A 204 -4.22 -6.12 -11.76
N TYR A 205 -3.21 -6.16 -10.87
CA TYR A 205 -2.16 -5.14 -10.82
C TYR A 205 -1.30 -5.11 -12.09
N ARG A 206 -1.12 -6.25 -12.77
CA ARG A 206 -0.40 -6.35 -14.04
C ARG A 206 -1.23 -5.93 -15.26
N GLY A 207 -2.51 -5.58 -15.07
CA GLY A 207 -3.44 -5.29 -16.16
C GLY A 207 -3.80 -6.54 -16.98
N GLU A 208 -3.76 -7.71 -16.35
CA GLU A 208 -4.02 -9.02 -16.96
C GLU A 208 -5.36 -9.59 -16.46
N MET A 209 -5.93 -10.54 -17.21
CA MET A 209 -7.15 -11.20 -16.80
C MET A 209 -6.89 -12.11 -15.60
N PRO A 210 -7.70 -12.02 -14.52
CA PRO A 210 -7.61 -12.96 -13.42
C PRO A 210 -7.90 -14.40 -13.90
N PRO A 211 -7.18 -15.41 -13.39
CA PRO A 211 -7.23 -16.79 -13.91
C PRO A 211 -8.60 -17.47 -13.82
N ASP A 212 -9.55 -16.94 -13.02
CA ASP A 212 -10.86 -17.56 -12.75
C ASP A 212 -12.08 -16.68 -13.08
N ILE A 213 -11.92 -15.58 -13.83
CA ILE A 213 -13.06 -14.77 -14.30
C ILE A 213 -13.27 -15.03 -15.79
N ALA A 214 -14.26 -15.87 -16.12
CA ALA A 214 -14.70 -16.09 -17.50
C ALA A 214 -15.33 -14.80 -18.09
N HIS A 215 -15.10 -14.56 -19.38
CA HIS A 215 -15.68 -13.45 -20.14
C HIS A 215 -17.21 -13.37 -20.01
N PRO A 216 -17.81 -12.20 -19.73
CA PRO A 216 -19.16 -11.92 -20.18
C PRO A 216 -19.08 -11.60 -21.68
N GLY A 217 -19.04 -12.63 -22.52
CA GLY A 217 -19.14 -12.44 -23.98
C GLY A 217 -18.21 -13.30 -24.81
N THR A 218 -18.48 -14.59 -24.86
CA THR A 218 -18.41 -15.38 -26.10
C THR A 218 -19.48 -16.48 -26.00
N GLY A 219 -20.74 -16.05 -26.00
CA GLY A 219 -21.83 -16.92 -26.44
C GLY A 219 -21.76 -17.01 -27.96
N SER A 220 -21.75 -18.25 -28.47
CA SER A 220 -21.78 -18.60 -29.89
C SER A 220 -22.97 -17.99 -30.63
#